data_AF-A0A8T4XYS4-F1
#
_entry.id   AF-A0A8T4XYS4-F1
#
_cell.length_a   1.000
_cell.length_b   1.000
_cell.length_c   1.000
_cell.angle_alpha   90.00
_cell.angle_beta   90.00
_cell.angle_gamma   90.00
#
_symmetry.space_group_name_H-M   'P 1'
#
loop_
_entity.id
_entity.type
_entity.pdbx_description
1 polymer ?
#
loop_
_entity_poly.entity_id
_entity_poly.type
_entity_poly.pdbx_seq_one_letter_code
_entity_poly.pdbx_strand_id
1 'polypeptide(L)'
;MKLLKLRLMNTRVKLICIYNNDWETIRKVADVPEKIRCPRCKSTLIAVTKPGEQDSRKIIKNWLEQRKMGEDTKNMWMRLWQSASLVQSLGRLAVMVMAGRGIGPTTASRILSKPFINEEQLLKEIHKAEIEYIRTRPFWD
;
A
#
# COMPACT_ATOMS: atom_id res chain seq x y z
N MET A 1 4.03 4.95 21.42
CA MET A 1 3.98 5.35 19.98
C MET A 1 5.34 5.37 19.27
N LYS A 2 6.45 5.81 19.89
CA LYS A 2 7.78 5.84 19.25
C LYS A 2 8.23 4.50 18.64
N LEU A 3 8.05 3.38 19.36
CA LEU A 3 8.40 2.04 18.86
C LEU A 3 7.59 1.64 17.62
N LEU A 4 6.29 1.95 17.60
CA LEU A 4 5.42 1.67 16.45
C LEU A 4 5.89 2.43 15.22
N LYS A 5 6.15 3.74 15.37
CA LYS A 5 6.68 4.58 14.28
C LYS A 5 8.00 4.01 13.76
N LEU A 6 8.94 3.71 14.64
CA LEU A 6 10.24 3.17 14.26
C LEU A 6 10.11 1.83 13.50
N ARG A 7 9.18 0.98 13.92
CA ARG A 7 8.86 -0.27 13.19
C ARG A 7 8.30 0.03 11.80
N LEU A 8 7.25 0.86 11.69
CA LEU A 8 6.63 1.20 10.41
C LEU A 8 7.64 1.80 9.42
N MET A 9 8.48 2.72 9.90
CA MET A 9 9.51 3.37 9.10
C MET A 9 10.60 2.39 8.62
N ASN A 10 10.91 1.35 9.41
CA ASN A 10 11.87 0.31 9.03
C ASN A 10 11.25 -0.86 8.23
N THR A 11 9.92 -0.94 8.13
CA THR A 11 9.25 -1.96 7.33
C THR A 11 9.63 -1.80 5.85
N ARG A 12 9.97 -2.92 5.19
CA ARG A 12 10.20 -2.94 3.74
C ARG A 12 8.87 -3.10 2.99
N VAL A 13 8.68 -2.26 2.00
CA VAL A 13 7.53 -2.28 1.09
C VAL A 13 8.01 -2.43 -0.35
N LYS A 14 7.19 -3.05 -1.19
CA LYS A 14 7.39 -3.08 -2.64
C LYS A 14 6.59 -1.94 -3.26
N LEU A 15 7.26 -1.12 -4.05
CA LEU A 15 6.64 -0.09 -4.89
C LEU A 15 6.64 -0.60 -6.33
N ILE A 16 5.52 -0.49 -7.03
CA ILE A 16 5.37 -0.93 -8.41
C ILE A 16 4.58 0.08 -9.23
N CYS A 17 5.07 0.42 -10.43
CA CYS A 17 4.33 1.27 -11.35
C CYS A 17 3.18 0.49 -11.99
N ILE A 18 1.94 0.92 -11.76
CA ILE A 18 0.77 0.25 -12.36
C ILE A 18 0.33 0.89 -13.68
N TYR A 19 0.96 2.00 -14.07
CA TYR A 19 0.67 2.69 -15.33
C TYR A 19 1.26 1.95 -16.54
N ASN A 20 2.58 1.74 -16.54
CA ASN A 20 3.29 1.04 -17.63
C ASN A 20 3.87 -0.32 -17.21
N ASN A 21 3.77 -0.69 -15.92
CA ASN A 21 4.39 -1.92 -15.39
C ASN A 21 5.92 -2.02 -15.66
N ASP A 22 6.60 -0.88 -15.76
CA ASP A 22 7.97 -0.74 -16.23
C ASP A 22 9.01 -0.58 -15.10
N TRP A 23 8.56 -0.49 -13.85
CA TRP A 23 9.41 -0.28 -12.70
C TRP A 23 8.82 -0.89 -11.43
N GLU A 24 9.68 -1.52 -10.63
CA GLU A 24 9.41 -1.88 -9.25
C GLU A 24 10.68 -1.75 -8.40
N THR A 25 10.52 -1.56 -7.09
CA THR A 25 11.63 -1.53 -6.13
C THR A 25 11.15 -1.98 -4.76
N ILE A 26 12.06 -2.50 -3.93
CA ILE A 26 11.81 -2.73 -2.51
C ILE A 26 12.58 -1.69 -1.70
N ARG A 27 11.91 -0.96 -0.81
CA ARG A 27 12.51 0.09 0.04
C ARG A 27 11.97 0.03 1.46
N LYS A 28 12.72 0.52 2.44
CA LYS A 28 12.12 0.84 3.74
C LYS A 28 11.21 2.03 3.58
N VAL A 29 10.14 2.12 4.36
CA VAL A 29 9.24 3.29 4.35
C VAL A 29 10.02 4.60 4.58
N ALA A 30 11.04 4.57 5.44
CA ALA A 30 11.91 5.72 5.68
C ALA A 30 12.62 6.25 4.42
N ASP A 31 12.96 5.35 3.48
CA ASP A 31 13.72 5.66 2.26
C ASP A 31 12.81 5.99 1.06
N VAL A 32 11.49 5.99 1.29
CA VAL A 32 10.50 6.40 0.29
C VAL A 32 10.46 7.93 0.26
N PRO A 33 10.49 8.58 -0.92
CA PRO A 33 10.32 10.02 -1.01
C PRO A 33 8.89 10.44 -0.69
N GLU A 34 8.69 11.68 -0.22
CA GLU A 34 7.35 12.22 0.07
C GLU A 34 6.41 12.14 -1.14
N LYS A 35 6.92 12.50 -2.32
CA LYS A 35 6.22 12.34 -3.60
C LYS A 35 6.86 11.22 -4.39
N ILE A 36 6.06 10.24 -4.81
CA ILE A 36 6.52 9.04 -5.49
C ILE A 36 6.20 9.15 -6.98
N ARG A 37 7.21 8.93 -7.82
CA ARG A 37 7.06 8.88 -9.28
C ARG A 37 7.86 7.71 -9.84
N CYS A 38 7.34 7.12 -10.91
CA CYS A 38 8.09 6.13 -11.66
C CYS A 38 9.34 6.80 -12.26
N PRO A 39 10.56 6.27 -12.05
CA PRO A 39 11.76 6.85 -12.64
C PRO A 39 11.80 6.70 -14.16
N ARG A 40 11.10 5.70 -14.70
CA ARG A 40 11.02 5.35 -16.13
C ARG A 40 9.99 6.21 -16.86
N CYS A 41 8.69 6.05 -16.57
CA CYS A 41 7.61 6.76 -17.26
C CYS A 41 7.08 8.03 -16.56
N LYS A 42 7.63 8.42 -15.41
CA LYS A 42 7.24 9.61 -14.62
C LYS A 42 5.83 9.61 -14.03
N SER A 43 5.03 8.56 -14.28
CA SER A 43 3.70 8.39 -13.69
C SER A 43 3.75 8.38 -12.16
N THR A 44 2.70 8.91 -11.53
CA THR A 44 2.47 8.89 -10.08
C THR A 44 1.62 7.70 -9.63
N LEU A 45 1.14 6.86 -10.55
CA LEU A 45 0.37 5.65 -10.24
C LEU A 45 1.30 4.53 -9.77
N ILE A 46 1.73 4.64 -8.51
CA ILE A 46 2.64 3.70 -7.87
C ILE A 46 1.90 2.97 -6.76
N ALA A 47 1.65 1.68 -6.96
CA ALA A 47 1.05 0.84 -5.93
C ALA A 47 2.10 0.40 -4.90
N VAL A 48 1.63 0.20 -3.67
CA VAL A 48 2.40 -0.38 -2.56
C VAL A 48 1.86 -1.77 -2.26
N THR A 49 2.76 -2.74 -2.20
CA THR A 49 2.48 -4.13 -1.80
C THR A 49 3.53 -4.65 -0.83
N LYS A 50 3.29 -5.84 -0.27
CA LYS A 50 4.32 -6.52 0.53
C LYS A 50 5.41 -7.10 -0.39
N PRO A 51 6.69 -7.14 0.04
CA PRO A 51 7.77 -7.70 -0.77
C PRO A 51 7.54 -9.13 -1.29
N GLY A 52 6.84 -9.97 -0.52
CA GLY A 52 6.55 -11.37 -0.90
C GLY A 52 5.34 -11.55 -1.81
N GLU A 53 4.64 -10.49 -2.19
CA GLU A 53 3.44 -10.56 -3.04
C GLU A 53 3.86 -10.68 -4.52
N GLN A 54 3.93 -11.92 -5.03
CA GLN A 54 4.56 -12.22 -6.31
C GLN A 54 3.68 -11.90 -7.54
N ASP A 55 2.36 -11.84 -7.39
CA ASP A 55 1.45 -11.75 -8.54
C ASP A 55 1.25 -10.34 -9.12
N SER A 56 1.72 -9.28 -8.44
CA SER A 56 1.37 -7.90 -8.83
C SER A 56 1.74 -7.56 -10.27
N ARG A 57 2.94 -7.94 -10.74
CA ARG A 57 3.37 -7.69 -12.14
C ARG A 57 2.49 -8.40 -13.16
N LYS A 58 2.11 -9.65 -12.88
CA LYS A 58 1.30 -10.47 -13.77
C LYS A 58 -0.12 -9.89 -13.88
N ILE A 59 -0.69 -9.47 -12.75
CA ILE A 59 -2.01 -8.84 -12.69
C ILE A 59 -2.02 -7.53 -13.48
N ILE A 60 -1.04 -6.65 -13.25
CA ILE A 60 -0.92 -5.39 -13.99
C ILE A 60 -0.74 -5.66 -15.49
N LYS A 61 0.11 -6.62 -15.87
CA LYS A 61 0.31 -7.00 -17.27
C LYS A 61 -0.99 -7.47 -17.93
N ASN A 62 -1.72 -8.36 -17.27
CA ASN A 62 -3.01 -8.86 -17.77
C ASN A 62 -4.02 -7.72 -17.95
N TRP A 63 -4.05 -6.76 -17.02
CA TRP A 63 -4.89 -5.58 -17.12
C TRP A 63 -4.52 -4.70 -18.33
N LEU A 64 -3.24 -4.36 -18.49
CA LEU A 64 -2.75 -3.51 -19.59
C LEU A 64 -2.97 -4.15 -20.97
N GLU A 65 -2.84 -5.46 -21.07
CA GLU A 65 -3.08 -6.23 -22.29
C GLU A 65 -4.56 -6.60 -22.49
N GLN A 66 -5.46 -6.10 -21.65
CA GLN A 66 -6.91 -6.35 -21.70
C GLN A 66 -7.27 -7.84 -21.74
N ARG A 67 -6.48 -8.69 -21.09
CA ARG A 67 -6.72 -10.12 -21.01
C ARG A 67 -7.94 -10.41 -20.14
N LYS A 68 -8.64 -11.52 -20.43
CA LYS A 68 -9.66 -12.04 -19.52
C LYS A 68 -9.04 -12.34 -18.16
N MET A 69 -9.61 -11.75 -17.12
CA MET A 69 -9.24 -11.95 -15.72
C MET A 69 -10.42 -12.56 -14.98
N GLY A 70 -10.15 -13.60 -14.19
CA GLY A 70 -11.11 -14.12 -13.22
C GLY A 70 -11.42 -13.10 -12.13
N GLU A 71 -12.47 -13.36 -11.36
CA GLU A 71 -12.96 -12.43 -10.34
C GLU A 71 -11.90 -12.11 -9.28
N ASP A 72 -11.16 -13.11 -8.81
CA ASP A 72 -10.07 -12.92 -7.85
C ASP A 72 -8.97 -12.00 -8.39
N THR A 73 -8.60 -12.16 -9.66
CA THR A 73 -7.57 -11.33 -10.30
C THR A 73 -8.04 -9.89 -10.46
N LYS A 74 -9.32 -9.67 -10.79
CA LYS A 74 -9.91 -8.33 -10.84
C LYS A 74 -9.92 -7.68 -9.45
N ASN A 75 -10.27 -8.44 -8.42
CA ASN A 75 -10.26 -7.97 -7.04
C ASN A 75 -8.84 -7.57 -6.58
N MET A 76 -7.83 -8.34 -6.95
CA MET A 76 -6.43 -7.97 -6.69
C MET A 76 -6.00 -6.73 -7.47
N TRP A 77 -6.40 -6.59 -8.75
CA TRP A 77 -6.17 -5.37 -9.52
C TRP A 77 -6.78 -4.14 -8.84
N MET A 78 -8.04 -4.23 -8.39
CA MET A 78 -8.71 -3.14 -7.68
C MET A 78 -7.95 -2.75 -6.41
N ARG A 79 -7.40 -3.71 -5.66
CA ARG A 79 -6.53 -3.42 -4.50
C ARG A 79 -5.26 -2.65 -4.91
N LEU A 80 -4.59 -3.08 -5.98
CA LEU A 80 -3.40 -2.38 -6.50
C LEU A 80 -3.74 -0.95 -6.92
N TRP A 81 -4.84 -0.76 -7.63
CA TRP A 81 -5.31 0.55 -8.08
C TRP A 81 -5.64 1.46 -6.90
N GLN A 82 -6.38 0.96 -5.90
CA GLN A 82 -6.71 1.73 -4.70
C GLN A 82 -5.45 2.13 -3.92
N SER A 83 -4.49 1.21 -3.79
CA SER A 83 -3.19 1.49 -3.18
C SER A 83 -2.45 2.61 -3.91
N ALA A 84 -2.41 2.55 -5.25
CA ALA A 84 -1.79 3.59 -6.07
C ALA A 84 -2.50 4.95 -5.96
N SER A 85 -3.83 4.96 -5.89
CA SER A 85 -4.62 6.18 -5.72
C SER A 85 -4.33 6.88 -4.37
N LEU A 86 -4.25 6.10 -3.28
CA LEU A 86 -3.85 6.63 -1.97
C LEU A 86 -2.43 7.20 -1.99
N VAL A 87 -1.49 6.50 -2.63
CA VAL A 87 -0.11 6.96 -2.78
C VAL A 87 -0.01 8.21 -3.63
N GLN A 88 -0.77 8.30 -4.72
CA GLN A 88 -0.80 9.48 -5.58
C GLN A 88 -1.29 10.71 -4.82
N SER A 89 -2.23 10.53 -3.89
CA SER A 89 -2.86 11.62 -3.13
C SER A 89 -2.06 12.03 -1.89
N LEU A 90 -1.51 11.06 -1.16
CA LEU A 90 -0.94 11.24 0.18
C LEU A 90 0.55 10.87 0.27
N GLY A 91 1.13 10.37 -0.82
CA GLY A 91 2.56 10.10 -0.91
C GLY A 91 3.05 9.06 0.10
N ARG A 92 4.19 9.35 0.74
CA ARG A 92 4.80 8.48 1.75
C ARG A 92 3.88 8.20 2.94
N LEU A 93 2.97 9.11 3.27
CA LEU A 93 2.03 8.90 4.37
C LEU A 93 1.15 7.67 4.13
N ALA A 94 0.62 7.50 2.92
CA ALA A 94 -0.14 6.31 2.54
C ALA A 94 0.71 5.03 2.61
N VAL A 95 1.97 5.12 2.19
CA VAL A 95 2.92 4.00 2.29
C VAL A 95 3.14 3.58 3.75
N MET A 96 3.30 4.55 4.66
CA MET A 96 3.47 4.30 6.09
C MET A 96 2.25 3.63 6.71
N VAL A 97 1.04 4.07 6.36
CA VAL A 97 -0.21 3.44 6.84
C VAL A 97 -0.31 1.99 6.33
N MET A 98 -0.07 1.76 5.04
CA MET A 98 -0.12 0.42 4.43
C MET A 98 1.03 -0.51 4.86
N ALA A 99 2.08 0.02 5.49
CA ALA A 99 3.13 -0.77 6.14
C ALA A 99 2.66 -1.40 7.48
N GLY A 100 1.48 -1.02 7.96
CA GLY A 100 0.84 -1.68 9.10
C GLY A 100 0.44 -3.13 8.80
N ARG A 101 0.53 -3.98 9.81
CA ARG A 101 0.19 -5.41 9.73
C ARG A 101 -1.31 -5.55 9.47
N GLY A 102 -1.64 -6.16 8.34
CA GLY A 102 -3.04 -6.39 7.93
C GLY A 102 -3.75 -5.16 7.39
N ILE A 103 -3.03 -4.05 7.19
CA ILE A 103 -3.61 -2.83 6.64
C ILE A 103 -3.45 -2.84 5.13
N GLY A 104 -4.50 -3.26 4.43
CA GLY A 104 -4.63 -3.11 2.98
C GLY A 104 -5.10 -1.72 2.57
N PRO A 105 -5.24 -1.44 1.26
CA PRO A 105 -5.65 -0.13 0.74
C PRO A 105 -7.03 0.30 1.25
N THR A 106 -7.99 -0.61 1.40
CA THR A 106 -9.32 -0.29 1.95
C THR A 106 -9.25 0.20 3.40
N THR A 107 -8.50 -0.51 4.25
CA THR A 107 -8.28 -0.11 5.65
C THR A 107 -7.48 1.18 5.75
N ALA A 108 -6.44 1.31 4.92
CA ALA A 108 -5.63 2.53 4.86
C ALA A 108 -6.46 3.75 4.46
N SER A 109 -7.34 3.61 3.47
CA SER A 109 -8.29 4.66 3.07
C SER A 109 -9.14 5.10 4.26
N ARG A 110 -9.76 4.17 4.99
CA ARG A 110 -10.56 4.49 6.19
C ARG A 110 -9.76 5.20 7.29
N ILE A 111 -8.49 4.84 7.49
CA ILE A 111 -7.62 5.51 8.46
C ILE A 111 -7.30 6.93 7.99
N LEU A 112 -6.94 7.08 6.71
CA LEU A 112 -6.49 8.35 6.12
C LEU A 112 -7.63 9.35 5.87
N SER A 113 -8.89 8.88 5.76
CA SER A 113 -10.06 9.74 5.67
C SER A 113 -10.46 10.38 7.00
N LYS A 114 -9.95 9.91 8.15
CA LYS A 114 -10.24 10.51 9.44
C LYS A 114 -9.46 11.81 9.60
N PRO A 115 -10.05 12.86 10.20
CA PRO A 115 -9.28 14.03 10.58
C PRO A 115 -8.28 13.63 11.68
N PHE A 116 -6.99 13.89 11.44
CA PHE A 116 -5.94 13.79 12.44
C PHE A 116 -5.19 15.13 12.52
N ILE A 117 -5.06 15.65 13.74
CA ILE A 117 -4.41 16.93 14.05
C ILE A 117 -2.89 16.77 14.03
N ASN A 118 -2.40 15.58 14.38
CA ASN A 118 -0.97 15.28 14.44
C ASN A 118 -0.67 13.81 14.10
N GLU A 119 0.63 13.52 13.91
CA GLU A 119 1.13 12.18 13.59
C GLU A 119 0.82 11.14 14.68
N GLU A 120 0.75 11.55 15.95
CA GLU A 120 0.48 10.61 17.04
C GLU A 120 -0.94 10.04 16.97
N GLN A 121 -1.92 10.85 16.57
CA GLN A 121 -3.29 10.39 16.32
C GLN A 121 -3.34 9.39 15.16
N LEU A 122 -2.60 9.64 14.08
CA LEU A 122 -2.49 8.69 12.97
C LEU A 122 -1.88 7.36 13.43
N LEU A 123 -0.81 7.40 14.22
CA LEU A 123 -0.18 6.20 14.78
C LEU A 123 -1.13 5.42 15.70
N LYS A 124 -2.00 6.10 16.46
CA LYS A 124 -3.06 5.47 17.26
C LYS A 124 -4.04 4.71 16.38
N GLU A 125 -4.49 5.31 15.27
CA GLU A 125 -5.43 4.67 14.36
C GLU A 125 -4.80 3.47 13.62
N ILE A 126 -3.53 3.57 13.22
CA ILE A 126 -2.78 2.43 12.69
C ILE A 126 -2.71 1.31 13.73
N HIS A 127 -2.36 1.62 14.98
CA HIS A 127 -2.24 0.62 16.03
C HIS A 127 -3.55 -0.12 16.31
N LYS A 128 -4.67 0.62 16.38
CA LYS A 128 -6.00 0.05 16.53
C LYS A 128 -6.33 -0.92 15.39
N ALA A 129 -6.04 -0.53 14.14
CA ALA A 129 -6.27 -1.39 12.99
C ALA A 129 -5.40 -2.67 13.02
N GLU A 130 -4.16 -2.60 13.51
CA GLU A 130 -3.32 -3.79 13.68
C GLU A 130 -3.86 -4.74 14.75
N ILE A 131 -4.35 -4.21 15.88
CA ILE A 131 -4.99 -5.01 16.93
C ILE A 131 -6.24 -5.69 16.38
N GLU A 132 -7.08 -4.94 15.66
CA GLU A 132 -8.30 -5.48 15.08
C GLU A 132 -8.00 -6.59 14.06
N TYR A 133 -6.97 -6.39 13.23
CA TYR A 133 -6.52 -7.43 12.30
C TYR A 133 -6.05 -8.68 13.04
N ILE A 134 -5.22 -8.55 14.08
CA ILE A 134 -4.74 -9.70 14.86
C ILE A 134 -5.92 -10.43 15.53
N ARG A 135 -6.88 -9.69 16.08
CA ARG A 135 -8.07 -10.24 16.73
C ARG A 135 -8.97 -10.99 15.76
N THR A 136 -9.17 -10.45 14.56
CA THR A 136 -10.11 -11.00 13.58
C THR A 136 -9.48 -12.08 12.72
N ARG A 137 -8.17 -12.05 12.44
CA ARG A 137 -7.48 -13.01 11.57
C ARG A 137 -7.78 -14.49 11.82
N PRO A 138 -7.90 -14.99 13.06
CA PRO A 138 -8.25 -16.41 13.30
C PRO A 138 -9.61 -16.83 12.75
N PHE A 139 -10.49 -15.89 12.39
CA PHE A 139 -11.83 -16.15 11.86
C PHE A 139 -11.89 -16.04 10.32
N TRP A 140 -10.74 -15.90 9.66
CA TRP A 140 -10.63 -15.74 8.21
C TRP A 140 -10.07 -17.04 7.63
N ASP A 141 -10.89 -18.11 7.73
CA ASP A 141 -10.73 -19.39 7.03
C ASP A 141 -11.78 -19.48 5.91
#